data_AF-A0AA37Q776-F1
#
_entry.id   AF-A0AA37Q776-F1
#
_cell.length_a   1.000
_cell.length_b   1.000
_cell.length_c   1.000
_cell.angle_alpha   90.00
_cell.angle_beta   90.00
_cell.angle_gamma   90.00
#
_symmetry.space_group_name_H-M   'P 1'
#
loop_
_entity.id
_entity.type
_entity.pdbx_description
1 polymer ?
#
loop_
_entity_poly.entity_id
_entity_poly.type
_entity_poly.pdbx_seq_one_letter_code
_entity_poly.pdbx_strand_id
1 'polypeptide(L)'
;MKPWKLGLQDSARRAFRGPDGTMWTVEVRAPGASNAMVVFLHPDATSRQDRYNWFLATGPEASDPTARLSSADVLKSLDDRALLRLYRKSMRVDSHVPRFEPG
;
A
#
# COMPACT_ATOMS: atom_id res chain seq x y z
N MET A 1 -8.74 -30.25 10.86
CA MET A 1 -8.49 -29.40 9.67
C MET A 1 -8.87 -27.97 10.01
N LYS A 2 -7.90 -27.07 10.22
CA LYS A 2 -8.18 -25.64 10.42
C LYS A 2 -8.13 -24.97 9.04
N PRO A 3 -9.17 -24.27 8.59
CA PRO A 3 -9.05 -23.44 7.40
C PRO A 3 -8.07 -22.33 7.74
N TRP A 4 -6.97 -22.29 7.01
CA TRP A 4 -6.08 -21.15 6.94
C TRP A 4 -6.91 -20.00 6.36
N LYS A 5 -7.51 -19.19 7.24
CA LYS A 5 -7.88 -17.85 6.84
C LYS A 5 -6.56 -17.23 6.39
N LEU A 6 -6.39 -17.01 5.07
CA LEU A 6 -5.53 -15.91 4.62
C LEU A 6 -5.83 -14.78 5.59
N GLY A 7 -4.84 -14.36 6.37
CA GLY A 7 -5.01 -13.22 7.23
C GLY A 7 -5.52 -12.09 6.34
N LEU A 8 -6.81 -11.77 6.44
CA LEU A 8 -7.22 -10.39 6.33
C LEU A 8 -6.43 -9.72 7.46
N GLN A 9 -5.19 -9.35 7.14
CA GLN A 9 -4.58 -8.21 7.80
C GLN A 9 -5.64 -7.12 7.69
N ASP A 10 -5.82 -6.35 8.75
CA ASP A 10 -6.77 -5.25 8.80
C ASP A 10 -6.31 -4.19 7.78
N SER A 11 -6.53 -4.49 6.50
CA SER A 11 -6.11 -3.72 5.34
C SER A 11 -7.11 -2.58 5.28
N ALA A 12 -6.85 -1.53 6.05
CA ALA A 12 -7.60 -0.32 5.96
C ALA A 12 -7.61 0.13 4.48
N ARG A 13 -8.81 0.40 3.97
CA ARG A 13 -9.05 0.81 2.59
C ARG A 13 -9.77 2.15 2.55
N ARG A 14 -9.39 3.00 1.59
CA ARG A 14 -9.99 4.31 1.38
C ARG A 14 -10.05 4.65 -0.10
N ALA A 15 -11.13 5.30 -0.54
CA ALA A 15 -11.21 5.83 -1.90
C ALA A 15 -10.32 7.07 -2.07
N PHE A 16 -9.63 7.17 -3.21
CA PHE A 16 -8.79 8.30 -3.58
C PHE A 16 -9.09 8.69 -5.02
N ARG A 17 -9.30 9.98 -5.26
CA ARG A 17 -9.46 10.50 -6.62
C ARG A 17 -8.10 10.88 -7.18
N GLY A 18 -7.69 10.19 -8.24
CA GLY A 18 -6.46 10.45 -8.96
C GLY A 18 -6.46 11.83 -9.64
N PRO A 19 -5.29 12.34 -10.06
CA PRO A 19 -5.17 13.62 -10.75
C PRO A 19 -5.86 13.65 -12.13
N ASP A 20 -6.09 12.48 -12.72
CA ASP A 20 -6.83 12.23 -13.96
C ASP A 20 -8.34 12.09 -13.72
N GLY A 21 -8.80 12.16 -12.47
CA GLY A 21 -10.20 11.97 -12.09
C GLY A 21 -10.60 10.52 -11.85
N THR A 22 -9.72 9.54 -12.10
CA THR A 22 -9.96 8.11 -11.85
C THR A 22 -10.17 7.85 -10.36
N MET A 23 -11.13 6.99 -10.01
CA MET A 23 -11.39 6.60 -8.61
C MET A 23 -10.58 5.35 -8.23
N TRP A 24 -9.55 5.54 -7.44
CA TRP A 24 -8.66 4.48 -6.95
C TRP A 24 -9.09 4.01 -5.56
N THR A 25 -8.76 2.76 -5.23
CA THR A 25 -8.81 2.27 -3.85
C THR A 25 -7.40 2.24 -3.28
N VAL A 26 -7.17 2.92 -2.16
CA VAL A 26 -5.90 2.91 -1.44
C VAL A 26 -5.95 1.85 -0.36
N GLU A 27 -4.92 1.01 -0.28
CA GLU A 27 -4.73 0.00 0.75
C GLU A 27 -3.34 0.16 1.38
N VAL A 28 -3.23 -0.03 2.69
CA VAL A 28 -1.94 -0.11 3.38
C VAL A 28 -1.57 -1.57 3.64
N ARG A 29 -0.38 -1.97 3.19
CA ARG A 29 0.16 -3.33 3.30
C ARG A 29 1.54 -3.31 3.95
N ALA A 30 1.95 -4.48 4.45
CA ALA A 30 3.28 -4.72 5.03
C ALA A 30 3.75 -3.60 5.98
N PRO A 31 2.95 -3.24 7.01
CA PRO A 31 3.39 -2.25 7.97
C PRO A 31 4.57 -2.80 8.79
N GLY A 32 5.71 -2.13 8.68
CA GLY A 32 6.88 -2.32 9.52
C GLY A 32 6.88 -1.35 10.71
N ALA A 33 8.04 -1.19 11.33
CA ALA A 33 8.18 -0.30 12.48
C ALA A 33 8.14 1.19 12.12
N SER A 34 8.68 1.53 10.95
CA SER A 34 8.80 2.92 10.49
C SER A 34 8.40 3.12 9.03
N ASN A 35 7.86 2.07 8.39
CA ASN A 35 7.43 2.13 7.01
C ASN A 35 6.18 1.30 6.77
N ALA A 36 5.46 1.61 5.69
CA ALA A 36 4.35 0.81 5.22
C ALA A 36 4.21 0.97 3.70
N MET A 37 3.75 -0.07 3.02
CA MET A 37 3.47 0.00 1.59
C MET A 37 2.06 0.55 1.37
N VAL A 38 1.95 1.66 0.64
CA VAL A 38 0.69 2.24 0.21
C VAL A 38 0.43 1.79 -1.23
N VAL A 39 -0.63 1.03 -1.44
CA VAL A 39 -1.03 0.47 -2.73
C VAL A 39 -2.25 1.22 -3.25
N PHE A 40 -2.19 1.69 -4.49
CA PHE A 40 -3.27 2.29 -5.25
C PHE A 40 -3.80 1.26 -6.23
N LEU A 41 -4.99 0.74 -5.96
CA LEU A 41 -5.69 -0.24 -6.79
C LEU A 41 -6.52 0.49 -7.84
N HIS A 42 -6.29 0.16 -9.11
CA HIS A 42 -7.04 0.71 -10.23
C HIS A 42 -8.48 0.14 -10.23
N PRO A 43 -9.52 0.92 -10.57
CA PRO A 43 -10.91 0.43 -10.57
C PRO A 43 -11.13 -0.70 -11.58
N ASP A 44 -10.38 -0.70 -12.68
CA ASP A 44 -10.30 -1.85 -13.58
C ASP A 44 -9.18 -2.80 -13.12
N ALA A 45 -9.60 -3.86 -12.43
CA ALA A 45 -8.74 -4.92 -11.90
C ALA A 45 -8.04 -5.77 -12.97
N THR A 46 -8.44 -5.65 -14.25
CA THR A 46 -7.84 -6.44 -15.34
C THR A 46 -6.64 -5.75 -15.98
N SER A 47 -6.55 -4.43 -15.85
CA SER A 47 -5.57 -3.60 -16.55
C SER A 47 -4.15 -3.63 -15.98
N ARG A 48 -3.90 -4.29 -14.85
CA ARG A 48 -2.59 -4.31 -14.14
C ARG A 48 -2.01 -2.91 -13.91
N GLN A 49 -2.88 -1.92 -13.73
CA GLN A 49 -2.48 -0.52 -13.54
C GLN A 49 -2.26 -0.14 -12.08
N ASP A 50 -2.33 -1.12 -11.17
CA ASP A 50 -2.06 -0.91 -9.75
C ASP A 50 -0.69 -0.26 -9.55
N ARG A 51 -0.61 0.61 -8.55
CA ARG A 51 0.61 1.35 -8.22
C ARG A 51 0.91 1.21 -6.75
N TYR A 52 2.17 1.37 -6.36
CA TYR A 52 2.54 1.35 -4.95
C TYR A 52 3.63 2.38 -4.65
N ASN A 53 3.68 2.83 -3.40
CA ASN A 53 4.75 3.65 -2.87
C ASN A 53 5.00 3.29 -1.40
N TRP A 54 6.19 3.59 -0.90
CA TRP A 54 6.51 3.41 0.51
C TRP A 54 6.22 4.68 1.30
N PHE A 55 5.33 4.56 2.28
CA PHE A 55 5.19 5.53 3.35
C PHE A 55 6.31 5.33 4.36
N LEU A 56 6.91 6.43 4.80
CA LEU A 56 7.93 6.48 5.83
C LEU A 56 7.39 7.33 6.98
N ALA A 57 7.29 6.76 8.18
CA ALA A 57 6.89 7.51 9.35
C ALA A 57 8.00 8.50 9.72
N THR A 58 7.65 9.78 9.84
CA THR A 58 8.57 10.83 10.28
C THR A 58 8.22 11.26 11.70
N GLY A 59 9.04 10.92 12.68
CA GLY A 59 8.87 11.30 14.08
C GLY A 59 9.72 10.46 15.06
N PRO A 60 9.78 10.82 16.36
CA PRO A 60 10.53 10.08 17.39
C PRO A 60 10.09 8.62 17.56
N GLU A 61 8.83 8.31 17.22
CA GLU A 61 8.26 6.95 17.24
C GLU A 61 8.91 6.01 16.21
N ALA A 62 9.65 6.54 15.22
CA ALA A 62 10.48 5.73 14.32
C ALA A 62 11.68 5.05 15.03
N SER A 63 11.90 5.36 16.31
CA SER A 63 12.98 4.82 17.14
C SER A 63 12.63 3.49 17.83
N ASP A 64 11.38 3.02 17.79
CA ASP A 64 10.99 1.73 18.36
C ASP A 64 10.84 0.67 17.26
N PRO A 65 11.86 -0.17 17.01
CA PRO A 65 11.81 -1.24 16.02
C PRO A 65 10.84 -2.38 16.38
N THR A 66 10.27 -2.39 17.60
CA THR A 66 9.29 -3.39 18.05
C THR A 66 7.84 -2.91 17.89
N ALA A 67 7.61 -1.60 17.85
CA ALA A 67 6.32 -1.04 17.47
C ALA A 67 6.03 -1.42 16.02
N ARG A 68 4.82 -1.88 15.72
CA ARG A 68 4.34 -2.03 14.34
C ARG A 68 3.38 -0.91 14.04
N LEU A 69 3.59 -0.23 12.91
CA LEU A 69 2.59 0.69 12.40
C LEU A 69 1.28 -0.08 12.19
N SER A 70 0.17 0.57 12.51
CA SER A 70 -1.16 0.07 12.15
C SER A 70 -1.52 0.56 10.75
N SER A 71 -2.00 -0.34 9.89
CA SER A 71 -2.47 0.03 8.56
C SER A 71 -3.56 1.11 8.60
N ALA A 72 -4.43 1.05 9.61
CA ALA A 72 -5.50 2.04 9.81
C ALA A 72 -4.94 3.42 10.23
N ASP A 73 -3.96 3.45 11.12
CA ASP A 73 -3.37 4.70 11.60
C ASP A 73 -2.53 5.37 10.52
N VAL A 74 -1.77 4.58 9.74
CA VAL A 74 -1.07 5.07 8.54
C VAL A 74 -2.08 5.69 7.58
N LEU A 75 -3.15 4.97 7.23
CA LEU A 75 -4.14 5.48 6.28
C LEU A 75 -4.87 6.73 6.79
N LYS A 76 -5.14 6.80 8.10
CA LYS A 76 -5.75 7.98 8.75
C LYS A 76 -4.80 9.18 8.75
N SER A 77 -3.50 8.96 8.88
CA SER A 77 -2.48 10.03 8.82
C SER A 77 -2.30 10.63 7.42
N LEU A 78 -2.69 9.88 6.38
CA LEU A 78 -2.53 10.29 4.98
C LEU A 78 -3.73 11.12 4.52
N ASP A 79 -3.57 12.44 4.56
CA ASP A 79 -4.51 13.37 3.92
C ASP A 79 -4.44 13.27 2.38
N ASP A 80 -5.38 13.93 1.69
CA ASP A 80 -5.47 13.86 0.23
C ASP A 80 -4.22 14.42 -0.46
N ARG A 81 -3.55 15.40 0.17
CA ARG A 81 -2.32 16.01 -0.36
C ARG A 81 -1.15 15.03 -0.25
N ALA A 82 -1.04 14.29 0.86
CA ALA A 82 -0.06 13.25 1.09
C ALA A 82 -0.29 12.07 0.14
N LEU A 83 -1.54 11.63 -0.02
CA LEU A 83 -1.92 10.59 -1.00
C LEU A 83 -1.57 11.02 -2.42
N LEU A 84 -1.87 12.26 -2.81
CA LEU A 84 -1.50 12.77 -4.13
C LEU A 84 0.03 12.81 -4.33
N ARG A 85 0.79 13.18 -3.30
CA ARG A 85 2.26 13.17 -3.34
C ARG A 85 2.81 11.76 -3.49
N LEU A 86 2.28 10.81 -2.72
CA LEU A 86 2.63 9.39 -2.81
C LEU A 86 2.28 8.82 -4.19
N TYR A 87 1.09 9.11 -4.71
CA TYR A 87 0.63 8.69 -6.03
C TYR A 87 1.52 9.24 -7.16
N ARG A 88 1.92 10.51 -7.09
CA ARG A 88 2.82 11.10 -8.10
C ARG A 88 4.17 10.37 -8.17
N LYS A 89 4.64 9.85 -7.04
CA LYS A 89 5.92 9.13 -6.91
C LYS A 89 5.78 7.61 -6.93
N SER A 90 4.57 7.07 -7.08
CA SER A 90 4.33 5.63 -6.99
C SER A 90 4.84 4.89 -8.23
N MET A 91 5.34 3.69 -8.01
CA MET A 91 5.76 2.77 -9.07
C MET A 91 4.58 1.90 -9.50
N ARG A 92 4.56 1.43 -10.76
CA ARG A 92 3.58 0.41 -11.18
C ARG A 92 3.89 -0.91 -10.47
N VAL A 93 2.85 -1.64 -10.08
CA VAL A 93 2.97 -3.03 -9.64
C VAL A 93 3.22 -3.87 -10.89
N ASP A 94 4.49 -4.05 -11.25
CA ASP A 94 4.84 -5.01 -12.29
C ASP A 94 4.79 -6.43 -11.70
N SER A 95 4.06 -7.31 -12.38
CA SER A 95 3.96 -8.73 -12.04
C SER A 95 4.79 -9.57 -13.01
N HIS A 96 5.93 -9.09 -13.49
CA HIS A 96 6.90 -9.95 -14.15
C HIS A 96 7.65 -10.76 -13.09
N VAL A 97 7.06 -11.89 -12.67
CA VAL A 97 7.86 -12.97 -12.07
C VAL A 97 8.72 -13.53 -13.21
N PRO A 98 10.06 -13.39 -13.17
CA PRO A 98 10.91 -14.01 -14.18
C PRO A 98 10.65 -15.51 -14.13
N ARG A 99 10.29 -16.10 -15.27
CA ARG A 99 10.24 -17.55 -15.37
C ARG A 99 11.67 -18.05 -15.29
N PHE A 100 12.04 -18.64 -14.14
CA PHE A 100 13.26 -19.43 -14.03
C PHE A 100 13.01 -20.75 -14.77
N GLU A 101 13.55 -20.88 -15.97
CA GLU A 101 13.66 -22.19 -16.63
C GLU A 101 14.77 -22.97 -15.91
N PRO A 102 14.50 -24.17 -15.36
CA PRO A 102 15.56 -25.03 -14.86
C PRO A 102 16.39 -25.51 -16.04
N GLY A 103 17.70 -25.22 -16.01
CA GLY A 103 18.67 -25.72 -16.98
C GLY A 103 19.00 -27.20 -16.77
#